data_AF-A0A8U0I1E1-F1
#
_entry.id   AF-A0A8U0I1E1-F1
#
_cell.length_a   1.000
_cell.length_b   1.000
_cell.length_c   1.000
_cell.angle_alpha   90.00
_cell.angle_beta   90.00
_cell.angle_gamma   90.00
#
_symmetry.space_group_name_H-M   'P 1'
#
loop_
_entity.id
_entity.type
_entity.pdbx_description
1 polymer ?
#
loop_
_entity_poly.entity_id
_entity_poly.type
_entity_poly.pdbx_seq_one_letter_code
_entity_poly.pdbx_strand_id
1 'polypeptide(L)'
;MNSDNSRSGGAMDRRTFLKGAAGVAGVATVGAGAADPAKAQSPFGGWFDNVSNYDGVVDETGSSEVTIEVGAKGNNGNFAFGPAAVRVDPGTKVVWKWTGKGGSHNVTAEDGSFESEMSGEQGHTFSHKFQQKGVFKYACTPHKAMGMKGAVVVGTDAASGAASSSGASDGSSGESGGSGGSGGEKLGDWFGNVSNYDGVVDRTGESEVTVEVGAKGNNGNFAFGPAAVRVDPGTTVVWKWTGKGGSHNVVAEDGSFKSKTSGAQGHTFEQTFDETGLFKYACTPHKAMGMKGAVVVGSEAAPDAKAVQPSGTGSGSGSGGSDLGETFTLGVAGALVVGILGLPVAEVRKRRRE
;
A
#
# COMPACT_ATOMS: atom_id res chain seq x y z
N MET A 1 -72.65 -0.81 29.90
CA MET A 1 -71.31 -1.31 30.26
C MET A 1 -70.65 -1.93 29.04
N ASN A 2 -69.40 -1.52 28.78
CA ASN A 2 -68.28 -2.09 28.01
C ASN A 2 -68.33 -2.32 26.48
N SER A 3 -67.63 -1.41 25.78
CA SER A 3 -66.38 -1.57 24.97
C SER A 3 -66.18 -2.61 23.86
N ASP A 4 -65.71 -2.08 22.71
CA ASP A 4 -64.50 -2.42 21.93
C ASP A 4 -64.58 -2.89 20.45
N ASN A 5 -64.02 -2.00 19.62
CA ASN A 5 -62.99 -2.17 18.57
C ASN A 5 -63.33 -2.54 17.09
N SER A 6 -62.49 -2.00 16.23
CA SER A 6 -62.66 -1.64 14.81
C SER A 6 -61.68 -2.38 13.86
N ARG A 7 -62.04 -2.47 12.57
CA ARG A 7 -61.24 -2.68 11.31
C ARG A 7 -62.23 -3.12 10.21
N SER A 8 -62.12 -2.90 8.89
CA SER A 8 -61.25 -2.18 7.94
C SER A 8 -61.93 -2.35 6.55
N GLY A 9 -62.06 -1.30 5.72
CA GLY A 9 -62.43 -1.40 4.28
C GLY A 9 -61.19 -1.13 3.40
N GLY A 10 -61.13 -1.33 2.07
CA GLY A 10 -62.04 -1.84 1.03
C GLY A 10 -61.40 -1.66 -0.37
N ALA A 11 -61.92 -2.40 -1.38
CA ALA A 11 -62.03 -2.07 -2.84
C ALA A 11 -60.76 -1.80 -3.70
N MET A 12 -60.65 -2.04 -5.03
CA MET A 12 -61.49 -2.59 -6.12
C MET A 12 -60.59 -2.86 -7.37
N ASP A 13 -61.07 -3.71 -8.29
CA ASP A 13 -60.49 -4.05 -9.62
C ASP A 13 -61.16 -3.24 -10.77
N ARG A 14 -60.53 -3.10 -11.96
CA ARG A 14 -61.12 -2.74 -13.29
C ARG A 14 -60.11 -2.56 -14.47
N ARG A 15 -60.14 -3.51 -15.43
CA ARG A 15 -60.24 -3.41 -16.93
C ARG A 15 -59.21 -2.68 -17.85
N THR A 16 -58.57 -3.50 -18.71
CA THR A 16 -58.55 -3.46 -20.20
C THR A 16 -58.08 -2.22 -21.00
N PHE A 17 -56.98 -2.34 -21.77
CA PHE A 17 -56.86 -1.68 -23.10
C PHE A 17 -55.87 -2.37 -24.08
N LEU A 18 -56.46 -2.88 -25.19
CA LEU A 18 -56.09 -3.07 -26.60
C LEU A 18 -54.66 -3.41 -27.13
N LYS A 19 -54.69 -4.36 -28.10
CA LYS A 19 -53.68 -4.72 -29.11
C LYS A 19 -53.65 -3.71 -30.28
N GLY A 20 -52.48 -3.48 -30.88
CA GLY A 20 -52.30 -2.80 -32.17
C GLY A 20 -51.10 -3.38 -32.93
N ALA A 21 -51.28 -3.63 -34.23
CA ALA A 21 -50.45 -4.45 -35.11
C ALA A 21 -49.33 -3.70 -35.84
N ALA A 22 -48.49 -4.50 -36.51
CA ALA A 22 -47.27 -4.18 -37.26
C ALA A 22 -47.37 -3.08 -38.32
N GLY A 23 -46.26 -2.35 -38.48
CA GLY A 23 -45.93 -1.54 -39.66
C GLY A 23 -44.42 -1.54 -39.86
N VAL A 24 -43.97 -2.02 -41.03
CA VAL A 24 -42.56 -2.05 -41.46
C VAL A 24 -42.28 -0.77 -42.25
N ALA A 25 -41.30 0.03 -41.83
CA ALA A 25 -40.67 1.06 -42.68
C ALA A 25 -39.23 1.27 -42.18
N GLY A 26 -38.27 1.11 -43.09
CA GLY A 26 -36.85 1.06 -42.76
C GLY A 26 -36.24 2.41 -42.42
N VAL A 27 -35.19 2.36 -41.58
CA VAL A 27 -34.08 3.30 -41.61
C VAL A 27 -32.81 2.46 -41.48
N ALA A 28 -31.97 2.51 -42.52
CA ALA A 28 -30.59 2.08 -42.41
C ALA A 28 -29.87 3.09 -41.51
N THR A 29 -29.72 2.76 -40.23
CA THR A 29 -28.74 3.42 -39.37
C THR A 29 -27.45 2.62 -39.40
N VAL A 30 -26.36 3.28 -39.76
CA VAL A 30 -25.01 2.78 -39.55
C VAL A 30 -24.90 2.46 -38.05
N GLY A 31 -24.87 1.17 -37.72
CA GLY A 31 -24.60 0.72 -36.37
C GLY A 31 -23.16 1.06 -36.02
N ALA A 32 -22.93 2.26 -35.48
CA ALA A 32 -21.81 2.47 -34.58
C ALA A 32 -21.98 1.42 -33.48
N GLY A 33 -21.07 0.46 -33.41
CA GLY A 33 -21.05 -0.52 -32.34
C GLY A 33 -21.05 0.25 -31.04
N ALA A 34 -22.16 0.21 -30.31
CA ALA A 34 -22.17 0.56 -28.91
C ALA A 34 -21.21 -0.44 -28.28
N ALA A 35 -20.00 0.01 -27.96
CA ALA A 35 -19.14 -0.72 -27.06
C ALA A 35 -20.01 -1.07 -25.85
N ASP A 36 -20.08 -2.36 -25.53
CA ASP A 36 -20.63 -2.80 -24.25
C ASP A 36 -20.07 -1.87 -23.17
N PRO A 37 -20.91 -1.27 -22.30
CA PRO A 37 -20.39 -0.50 -21.19
C PRO A 37 -19.48 -1.48 -20.43
N ALA A 38 -18.16 -1.22 -20.50
CA ALA A 38 -17.17 -1.99 -19.78
C ALA A 38 -17.72 -2.15 -18.37
N LYS A 39 -17.98 -3.40 -17.94
CA LYS A 39 -18.48 -3.68 -16.59
C LYS A 39 -17.61 -2.87 -15.65
N ALA A 40 -18.18 -1.84 -15.02
CA ALA A 40 -17.47 -1.00 -14.07
C ALA A 40 -16.84 -1.95 -13.06
N GLN A 41 -15.50 -1.99 -13.06
CA GLN A 41 -14.76 -2.89 -12.21
C GLN A 41 -15.15 -2.54 -10.77
N SER A 42 -15.66 -3.52 -10.03
CA SER A 42 -16.10 -3.31 -8.65
C SER A 42 -15.02 -2.54 -7.89
N PRO A 43 -15.36 -1.47 -7.13
CA PRO A 43 -14.35 -0.66 -6.42
C PRO A 43 -13.57 -1.47 -5.38
N PHE A 44 -14.01 -2.70 -5.14
CA PHE A 44 -13.40 -3.61 -4.20
C PHE A 44 -12.34 -4.52 -4.84
N GLY A 45 -12.26 -4.62 -6.17
CA GLY A 45 -11.48 -5.67 -6.83
C GLY A 45 -11.87 -7.05 -6.28
N GLY A 46 -10.90 -7.93 -6.03
CA GLY A 46 -11.12 -9.24 -5.40
C GLY A 46 -11.28 -9.23 -3.87
N TRP A 47 -11.49 -8.07 -3.25
CA TRP A 47 -11.52 -7.94 -1.78
C TRP A 47 -12.54 -8.87 -1.11
N PHE A 48 -13.71 -9.02 -1.73
CA PHE A 48 -14.84 -9.80 -1.22
C PHE A 48 -14.88 -11.25 -1.77
N ASP A 49 -13.88 -11.72 -2.52
CA ASP A 49 -13.90 -13.03 -3.20
C ASP A 49 -14.09 -14.22 -2.25
N ASN A 50 -13.68 -14.07 -1.00
CA ASN A 50 -13.83 -15.08 0.06
C ASN A 50 -14.78 -14.65 1.18
N VAL A 51 -15.69 -13.70 0.93
CA VAL A 51 -16.62 -13.15 1.93
C VAL A 51 -18.03 -13.64 1.64
N SER A 52 -18.43 -14.73 2.28
CA SER A 52 -19.66 -15.47 1.94
C SER A 52 -20.97 -14.72 2.18
N ASN A 53 -20.97 -13.66 3.00
CA ASN A 53 -22.15 -12.84 3.28
C ASN A 53 -22.15 -11.50 2.53
N TYR A 54 -21.25 -11.31 1.57
CA TYR A 54 -21.26 -10.14 0.70
C TYR A 54 -22.22 -10.37 -0.47
N ASP A 55 -23.28 -9.56 -0.53
CA ASP A 55 -24.32 -9.57 -1.58
C ASP A 55 -24.43 -8.24 -2.34
N GLY A 56 -23.63 -7.24 -1.96
CA GLY A 56 -23.62 -5.92 -2.56
C GLY A 56 -23.23 -4.85 -1.55
N VAL A 57 -23.41 -3.59 -1.95
CA VAL A 57 -23.25 -2.43 -1.06
C VAL A 57 -24.63 -1.97 -0.63
N VAL A 58 -24.88 -1.96 0.67
CA VAL A 58 -26.13 -1.41 1.24
C VAL A 58 -26.05 0.11 1.21
N ASP A 59 -27.06 0.76 0.63
CA ASP A 59 -27.13 2.22 0.58
C ASP A 59 -27.69 2.77 1.89
N GLU A 60 -26.87 3.55 2.60
CA GLU A 60 -27.16 4.22 3.86
C GLU A 60 -26.89 5.73 3.74
N THR A 61 -26.90 6.26 2.51
CA THR A 61 -26.82 7.71 2.28
C THR A 61 -28.01 8.43 2.93
N GLY A 62 -27.80 9.65 3.42
CA GLY A 62 -28.76 10.39 4.24
C GLY A 62 -28.74 10.03 5.73
N SER A 63 -28.13 8.91 6.14
CA SER A 63 -28.01 8.53 7.55
C SER A 63 -26.83 9.25 8.23
N SER A 64 -27.08 9.88 9.38
CA SER A 64 -26.03 10.50 10.21
C SER A 64 -25.23 9.47 11.03
N GLU A 65 -25.83 8.30 11.27
CA GLU A 65 -25.22 7.17 11.97
C GLU A 65 -25.68 5.84 11.35
N VAL A 66 -24.77 4.90 11.16
CA VAL A 66 -25.01 3.58 10.57
C VAL A 66 -24.42 2.51 11.49
N THR A 67 -25.14 1.41 11.71
CA THR A 67 -24.63 0.30 12.54
C THR A 67 -24.21 -0.89 11.68
N ILE A 68 -23.03 -1.44 11.97
CA ILE A 68 -22.52 -2.68 11.40
C ILE A 68 -22.33 -3.70 12.53
N GLU A 69 -22.93 -4.87 12.40
CA GLU A 69 -22.75 -5.97 13.34
C GLU A 69 -21.37 -6.61 13.21
N VAL A 70 -20.73 -6.88 14.34
CA VAL A 70 -19.49 -7.67 14.44
C VAL A 70 -19.82 -9.05 15.00
N GLY A 71 -19.40 -10.09 14.30
CA GLY A 71 -19.82 -11.47 14.59
C GLY A 71 -21.13 -11.87 13.89
N ALA A 72 -21.45 -11.22 12.77
CA ALA A 72 -22.58 -11.59 11.92
C ALA A 72 -22.39 -13.00 11.33
N LYS A 73 -23.48 -13.62 10.88
CA LYS A 73 -23.41 -14.95 10.26
C LYS A 73 -22.69 -14.87 8.92
N GLY A 74 -21.63 -15.65 8.77
CA GLY A 74 -20.83 -15.73 7.56
C GLY A 74 -19.53 -16.51 7.79
N ASN A 75 -18.97 -17.00 6.70
CA ASN A 75 -17.68 -17.70 6.61
C ASN A 75 -17.65 -18.93 7.53
N ASN A 76 -18.63 -19.81 7.33
CA ASN A 76 -18.86 -21.04 8.09
C ASN A 76 -19.07 -20.83 9.60
N GLY A 77 -19.53 -19.65 10.02
CA GLY A 77 -19.87 -19.39 11.42
C GLY A 77 -20.36 -17.96 11.64
N ASN A 78 -19.76 -17.30 12.62
CA ASN A 78 -20.03 -15.91 12.99
C ASN A 78 -18.78 -15.06 12.74
N PHE A 79 -18.16 -15.23 11.57
CA PHE A 79 -16.89 -14.59 11.19
C PHE A 79 -17.12 -13.57 10.08
N ALA A 80 -18.09 -12.68 10.27
CA ALA A 80 -18.47 -11.68 9.29
C ALA A 80 -18.87 -10.34 9.93
N PHE A 81 -18.83 -9.29 9.10
CA PHE A 81 -19.45 -8.01 9.37
C PHE A 81 -20.81 -7.95 8.66
N GLY A 82 -21.83 -7.40 9.32
CA GLY A 82 -23.21 -7.37 8.81
C GLY A 82 -23.82 -5.97 8.90
N PRO A 83 -24.13 -5.29 7.78
CA PRO A 83 -23.81 -5.66 6.40
C PRO A 83 -22.30 -5.68 6.11
N ALA A 84 -21.88 -6.41 5.08
CA ALA A 84 -20.48 -6.52 4.69
C ALA A 84 -19.96 -5.23 4.02
N ALA A 85 -20.80 -4.49 3.30
CA ALA A 85 -20.45 -3.19 2.77
C ALA A 85 -21.63 -2.20 2.87
N VAL A 86 -21.31 -0.96 3.23
CA VAL A 86 -22.28 0.15 3.25
C VAL A 86 -21.78 1.31 2.41
N ARG A 87 -22.70 2.11 1.87
CA ARG A 87 -22.43 3.41 1.27
C ARG A 87 -23.06 4.50 2.14
N VAL A 88 -22.30 5.52 2.46
CA VAL A 88 -22.70 6.61 3.37
C VAL A 88 -22.29 7.96 2.82
N ASP A 89 -22.84 9.03 3.40
CA ASP A 89 -22.41 10.39 3.08
C ASP A 89 -21.15 10.78 3.89
N PRO A 90 -20.33 11.72 3.37
CA PRO A 90 -19.28 12.33 4.18
C PRO A 90 -19.87 12.93 5.47
N GLY A 91 -19.24 12.58 6.59
CA GLY A 91 -19.66 12.96 7.94
C GLY A 91 -20.48 11.91 8.68
N THR A 92 -20.90 10.82 8.04
CA THR A 92 -21.62 9.72 8.70
C THR A 92 -20.72 9.03 9.73
N LYS A 93 -21.27 8.77 10.92
CA LYS A 93 -20.63 7.94 11.93
C LYS A 93 -21.03 6.47 11.72
N VAL A 94 -20.06 5.60 11.52
CA VAL A 94 -20.31 4.16 11.49
C VAL A 94 -20.00 3.59 12.87
N VAL A 95 -20.93 2.79 13.40
CA VAL A 95 -20.85 2.12 14.70
C VAL A 95 -20.79 0.63 14.46
N TRP A 96 -19.68 0.01 14.81
CA TRP A 96 -19.56 -1.44 14.88
C TRP A 96 -20.07 -1.93 16.24
N LYS A 97 -21.02 -2.86 16.23
CA LYS A 97 -21.65 -3.40 17.44
C LYS A 97 -21.48 -4.92 17.51
N TRP A 98 -20.90 -5.41 18.60
CA TRP A 98 -20.61 -6.82 18.77
C TRP A 98 -21.88 -7.59 19.14
N THR A 99 -22.11 -8.68 18.42
CA THR A 99 -23.24 -9.59 18.65
C THR A 99 -22.99 -10.56 19.81
N GLY A 100 -21.75 -10.69 20.28
CA GLY A 100 -21.31 -11.70 21.24
C GLY A 100 -21.12 -13.10 20.63
N LYS A 101 -21.20 -13.25 19.31
CA LYS A 101 -21.11 -14.53 18.61
C LYS A 101 -19.77 -14.67 17.86
N GLY A 102 -19.29 -15.91 17.73
CA GLY A 102 -18.09 -16.22 16.95
C GLY A 102 -16.76 -15.96 17.65
N GLY A 103 -16.79 -15.77 18.98
CA GLY A 103 -15.59 -15.46 19.77
C GLY A 103 -15.22 -13.97 19.69
N SER A 104 -13.93 -13.69 19.86
CA SER A 104 -13.41 -12.32 19.85
C SER A 104 -13.11 -11.83 18.43
N HIS A 105 -13.46 -10.58 18.15
CA HIS A 105 -13.26 -9.90 16.88
C HIS A 105 -12.78 -8.46 17.09
N ASN A 106 -12.12 -7.90 16.08
CA ASN A 106 -11.79 -6.49 15.98
C ASN A 106 -12.23 -5.95 14.62
N VAL A 107 -12.15 -4.63 14.51
CA VAL A 107 -12.35 -3.88 13.28
C VAL A 107 -11.04 -3.13 13.02
N THR A 108 -10.29 -3.52 12.00
CA THR A 108 -9.04 -2.85 11.62
C THR A 108 -9.13 -2.43 10.17
N ALA A 109 -9.00 -1.13 9.90
CA ALA A 109 -8.92 -0.61 8.55
C ALA A 109 -7.68 -1.15 7.83
N GLU A 110 -7.83 -1.48 6.55
CA GLU A 110 -6.71 -1.98 5.73
C GLU A 110 -5.62 -0.92 5.53
N ASP A 111 -6.00 0.35 5.58
CA ASP A 111 -5.11 1.51 5.51
C ASP A 111 -4.60 1.96 6.88
N GLY A 112 -5.03 1.31 7.97
CA GLY A 112 -4.67 1.67 9.34
C GLY A 112 -5.33 2.95 9.88
N SER A 113 -6.29 3.54 9.16
CA SER A 113 -6.97 4.79 9.57
C SER A 113 -7.81 4.66 10.85
N PHE A 114 -8.24 3.44 11.18
CA PHE A 114 -8.94 3.13 12.42
C PHE A 114 -8.75 1.68 12.85
N GLU A 115 -8.75 1.45 14.16
CA GLU A 115 -8.70 0.13 14.76
C GLU A 115 -9.50 0.09 16.07
N SER A 116 -10.23 -0.99 16.31
CA SER A 116 -10.83 -1.32 17.60
C SER A 116 -9.95 -2.26 18.42
N GLU A 117 -10.15 -2.26 19.72
CA GLU A 117 -9.64 -3.35 20.56
C GLU A 117 -10.30 -4.69 20.18
N MET A 118 -9.66 -5.79 20.57
CA MET A 118 -10.21 -7.14 20.43
C MET A 118 -11.26 -7.39 21.50
N SER A 119 -12.51 -7.63 21.09
CA SER A 119 -13.61 -7.89 22.02
C SER A 119 -14.47 -9.06 21.55
N GLY A 120 -15.01 -9.82 22.50
CA GLY A 120 -16.07 -10.81 22.27
C GLY A 120 -17.35 -10.47 23.04
N GLU A 121 -17.39 -9.32 23.71
CA GLU A 121 -18.50 -8.94 24.59
C GLU A 121 -19.71 -8.48 23.79
N GLN A 122 -20.88 -9.05 24.11
CA GLN A 122 -22.13 -8.66 23.47
C GLN A 122 -22.49 -7.21 23.82
N GLY A 123 -22.78 -6.40 22.81
CA GLY A 123 -23.15 -5.00 22.99
C GLY A 123 -21.96 -4.05 23.09
N HIS A 124 -20.71 -4.55 23.07
CA HIS A 124 -19.54 -3.70 22.88
C HIS A 124 -19.67 -2.91 21.58
N THR A 125 -19.19 -1.66 21.58
CA THR A 125 -19.24 -0.79 20.41
C THR A 125 -17.92 -0.11 20.14
N PHE A 126 -17.62 0.06 18.87
CA PHE A 126 -16.55 0.88 18.34
C PHE A 126 -17.15 1.80 17.28
N SER A 127 -16.70 3.05 17.15
CA SER A 127 -17.25 3.95 16.14
C SER A 127 -16.18 4.79 15.46
N HIS A 128 -16.40 5.11 14.19
CA HIS A 128 -15.53 5.97 13.40
C HIS A 128 -16.38 6.92 12.55
N LYS A 129 -15.96 8.18 12.45
CA LYS A 129 -16.64 9.20 11.65
C LYS A 129 -15.90 9.41 10.34
N PHE A 130 -16.54 9.06 9.23
CA PHE A 130 -15.95 9.09 7.90
C PHE A 130 -16.14 10.46 7.26
N GLN A 131 -15.10 11.29 7.24
CA GLN A 131 -15.19 12.65 6.70
C GLN A 131 -14.77 12.75 5.23
N GLN A 132 -13.88 11.87 4.79
CA GLN A 132 -13.31 11.90 3.45
C GLN A 132 -14.06 10.94 2.54
N LYS A 133 -14.37 11.39 1.32
CA LYS A 133 -14.89 10.51 0.27
C LYS A 133 -13.88 9.43 -0.06
N GLY A 134 -14.34 8.21 -0.35
CA GLY A 134 -13.46 7.09 -0.67
C GLY A 134 -14.03 5.73 -0.33
N VAL A 135 -13.21 4.69 -0.47
CA VAL A 135 -13.56 3.31 -0.14
C VAL A 135 -12.63 2.82 0.97
N PHE A 136 -13.19 2.59 2.14
CA PHE A 136 -12.47 2.19 3.35
C PHE A 136 -12.70 0.72 3.60
N LYS A 137 -11.75 -0.12 3.20
CA LYS A 137 -11.77 -1.57 3.46
C LYS A 137 -11.28 -1.82 4.88
N TYR A 138 -11.88 -2.79 5.56
CA TYR A 138 -11.47 -3.17 6.91
C TYR A 138 -11.68 -4.67 7.12
N ALA A 139 -10.95 -5.26 8.07
CA ALA A 139 -11.03 -6.68 8.38
C ALA A 139 -10.93 -6.92 9.88
N CYS A 140 -11.32 -8.12 10.30
CA CYS A 140 -10.94 -8.65 11.61
C CYS A 140 -9.57 -9.32 11.45
N THR A 141 -8.55 -8.85 12.16
CA THR A 141 -7.15 -9.25 12.00
C THR A 141 -6.96 -10.78 12.05
N PRO A 142 -7.41 -11.52 13.08
CA PRO A 142 -7.22 -12.97 13.14
C PRO A 142 -8.08 -13.74 12.12
N HIS A 143 -9.17 -13.14 11.61
CA HIS A 143 -10.16 -13.82 10.77
C HIS A 143 -10.16 -13.33 9.31
N LYS A 144 -9.20 -12.47 8.93
CA LYS A 144 -9.08 -11.90 7.58
C LYS A 144 -8.92 -12.95 6.50
N ALA A 145 -8.07 -13.96 6.74
CA ALA A 145 -7.86 -15.07 5.80
C ALA A 145 -9.12 -15.94 5.61
N MET A 146 -10.00 -15.99 6.62
CA MET A 146 -11.30 -16.67 6.56
C MET A 146 -12.39 -15.85 5.88
N GLY A 147 -12.12 -14.58 5.53
CA GLY A 147 -13.07 -13.72 4.84
C GLY A 147 -13.84 -12.77 5.74
N MET A 148 -13.44 -12.57 7.01
CA MET A 148 -14.05 -11.54 7.85
C MET A 148 -13.55 -10.15 7.44
N LYS A 149 -14.16 -9.62 6.37
CA LYS A 149 -13.81 -8.36 5.70
C LYS A 149 -15.05 -7.54 5.45
N GLY A 150 -14.93 -6.22 5.51
CA GLY A 150 -15.99 -5.28 5.19
C GLY A 150 -15.47 -4.05 4.45
N ALA A 151 -16.39 -3.18 4.05
CA ALA A 151 -16.06 -1.88 3.47
C ALA A 151 -17.08 -0.79 3.79
N VAL A 152 -16.61 0.45 3.91
CA VAL A 152 -17.45 1.66 3.93
C VAL A 152 -17.12 2.46 2.67
N VAL A 153 -18.12 2.76 1.86
CA VAL A 153 -18.02 3.63 0.69
C VAL A 153 -18.57 4.99 1.07
N VAL A 154 -17.79 6.06 0.93
CA VAL A 154 -18.18 7.41 1.34
C VAL A 154 -18.34 8.29 0.11
N GLY A 155 -19.55 8.81 -0.10
CA GLY A 155 -19.91 9.68 -1.21
C GLY A 155 -20.54 8.96 -2.41
N THR A 156 -20.74 9.72 -3.50
CA THR A 156 -21.52 9.30 -4.67
C THR A 156 -20.73 8.67 -5.81
N ASP A 157 -19.42 8.93 -5.87
CA ASP A 157 -18.65 8.73 -7.11
C ASP A 157 -17.66 7.56 -7.05
N ALA A 158 -17.70 6.75 -5.99
CA ALA A 158 -16.75 5.63 -5.83
C ALA A 158 -16.94 4.47 -6.84
N ALA A 159 -17.92 4.55 -7.76
CA ALA A 159 -18.08 3.62 -8.87
C ALA A 159 -17.56 4.14 -10.23
N SER A 160 -17.00 5.36 -10.29
CA SER A 160 -16.39 5.87 -11.51
C SER A 160 -15.26 6.84 -11.19
N GLY A 161 -14.03 6.46 -11.55
CA GLY A 161 -12.84 7.32 -11.66
C GLY A 161 -12.68 8.40 -10.60
N ALA A 162 -11.92 8.11 -9.53
CA ALA A 162 -11.61 9.11 -8.51
C ALA A 162 -10.63 10.17 -9.05
N ALA A 163 -11.18 11.27 -9.58
CA ALA A 163 -10.51 12.55 -9.67
C ALA A 163 -10.58 13.28 -8.31
N SER A 164 -9.48 13.90 -7.95
CA SER A 164 -9.22 14.68 -6.73
C SER A 164 -10.25 15.76 -6.40
N SER A 165 -10.37 16.10 -5.13
CA SER A 165 -10.56 17.50 -4.73
C SER A 165 -9.97 17.78 -3.35
N SER A 166 -8.91 18.56 -3.33
CA SER A 166 -8.62 19.55 -2.30
C SER A 166 -9.69 20.65 -2.30
N GLY A 167 -9.92 21.27 -1.15
CA GLY A 167 -10.45 22.62 -0.99
C GLY A 167 -10.86 22.88 0.45
N ALA A 168 -10.70 24.05 1.06
CA ALA A 168 -9.94 25.26 0.80
C ALA A 168 -10.11 26.14 2.06
N SER A 169 -9.12 26.98 2.39
CA SER A 169 -9.33 28.30 2.99
C SER A 169 -8.19 29.23 2.56
N ASP A 170 -8.59 30.44 2.15
CA ASP A 170 -7.87 31.64 1.68
C ASP A 170 -6.52 31.96 2.35
N GLY A 171 -5.57 32.65 1.70
CA GLY A 171 -5.60 33.28 0.38
C GLY A 171 -4.28 34.02 0.01
N SER A 172 -4.21 34.41 -1.28
CA SER A 172 -3.35 35.41 -1.96
C SER A 172 -1.81 35.21 -1.91
N SER A 173 -1.02 35.19 -2.99
CA SER A 173 -1.10 35.77 -4.34
C SER A 173 0.02 35.19 -5.22
N GLY A 174 -0.14 35.17 -6.55
CA GLY A 174 0.98 35.05 -7.50
C GLY A 174 0.75 34.10 -8.68
N GLU A 175 0.33 34.67 -9.81
CA GLU A 175 0.19 34.02 -11.12
C GLU A 175 1.55 33.63 -11.72
N SER A 176 1.68 32.41 -12.29
CA SER A 176 2.05 32.20 -13.71
C SER A 176 2.38 30.72 -14.01
N GLY A 177 1.50 30.09 -14.80
CA GLY A 177 1.80 29.25 -15.96
C GLY A 177 2.69 28.00 -15.84
N GLY A 178 2.12 26.83 -16.11
CA GLY A 178 2.89 25.65 -16.53
C GLY A 178 2.15 24.32 -16.43
N SER A 179 1.66 23.83 -17.58
CA SER A 179 0.89 22.60 -17.78
C SER A 179 1.73 21.31 -17.68
N GLY A 180 1.18 20.29 -17.02
CA GLY A 180 1.27 18.86 -17.42
C GLY A 180 2.44 18.03 -16.86
N GLY A 181 2.13 17.03 -16.04
CA GLY A 181 3.06 15.96 -15.64
C GLY A 181 2.42 15.00 -14.63
N SER A 182 2.57 13.69 -14.84
CA SER A 182 1.72 12.60 -14.36
C SER A 182 1.99 12.11 -12.92
N GLY A 183 0.93 11.77 -12.19
CA GLY A 183 0.81 10.63 -11.26
C GLY A 183 1.96 10.29 -10.29
N GLY A 184 2.11 11.04 -9.20
CA GLY A 184 2.89 10.60 -8.03
C GLY A 184 2.00 9.93 -6.99
N GLU A 185 2.00 8.60 -6.91
CA GLU A 185 1.40 7.88 -5.78
C GLU A 185 2.16 8.23 -4.50
N LYS A 186 1.44 8.65 -3.44
CA LYS A 186 2.08 9.07 -2.18
C LYS A 186 2.73 7.87 -1.50
N LEU A 187 4.06 7.89 -1.42
CA LEU A 187 4.86 6.92 -0.66
C LEU A 187 4.41 6.78 0.79
N GLY A 188 3.82 7.84 1.37
CA GLY A 188 3.36 7.87 2.76
C GLY A 188 2.42 6.72 3.13
N ASP A 189 1.43 6.42 2.27
CA ASP A 189 0.46 5.36 2.55
C ASP A 189 1.11 3.98 2.44
N TRP A 190 2.03 3.82 1.48
CA TRP A 190 2.81 2.60 1.33
C TRP A 190 3.66 2.29 2.57
N PHE A 191 4.18 3.31 3.24
CA PHE A 191 5.04 3.16 4.42
C PHE A 191 4.32 3.29 5.77
N GLY A 192 2.97 3.39 5.81
CA GLY A 192 2.20 3.71 7.02
C GLY A 192 2.41 2.80 8.24
N ASN A 193 2.86 1.55 8.05
CA ASN A 193 3.20 0.61 9.12
C ASN A 193 4.67 0.15 9.07
N VAL A 194 5.55 0.95 8.48
CA VAL A 194 6.99 0.64 8.33
C VAL A 194 7.78 1.47 9.34
N SER A 195 8.17 0.85 10.45
CA SER A 195 8.69 1.57 11.61
C SER A 195 10.04 2.26 11.37
N ASN A 196 10.77 1.89 10.31
CA ASN A 196 12.09 2.43 9.98
C ASN A 196 12.07 3.32 8.73
N TYR A 197 10.89 3.72 8.26
CA TYR A 197 10.76 4.72 7.20
C TYR A 197 10.80 6.13 7.78
N ASP A 198 11.76 6.94 7.33
CA ASP A 198 11.95 8.36 7.71
C ASP A 198 12.06 9.25 6.45
N GLY A 199 11.50 8.79 5.33
CA GLY A 199 11.60 9.44 4.03
C GLY A 199 12.48 8.67 3.03
N VAL A 200 12.56 9.21 1.82
CA VAL A 200 13.36 8.65 0.73
C VAL A 200 14.80 9.12 0.87
N VAL A 201 15.74 8.17 0.92
CA VAL A 201 17.17 8.48 0.96
C VAL A 201 17.68 8.70 -0.46
N ASP A 202 18.22 9.89 -0.73
CA ASP A 202 18.83 10.20 -2.01
C ASP A 202 20.12 9.40 -2.23
N ARG A 203 20.21 8.73 -3.38
CA ARG A 203 21.34 7.94 -3.88
C ARG A 203 21.57 8.19 -5.38
N THR A 204 21.09 9.32 -5.89
CA THR A 204 21.40 9.77 -7.26
C THR A 204 22.91 9.97 -7.41
N GLY A 205 23.43 9.72 -8.61
CA GLY A 205 24.87 9.71 -8.92
C GLY A 205 25.59 8.41 -8.59
N GLU A 206 24.96 7.46 -7.89
CA GLU A 206 25.53 6.13 -7.61
C GLU A 206 25.13 5.12 -8.71
N SER A 207 26.11 4.43 -9.30
CA SER A 207 25.85 3.36 -10.28
C SER A 207 25.33 2.06 -9.62
N GLU A 208 25.59 1.89 -8.32
CA GLU A 208 25.15 0.74 -7.53
C GLU A 208 24.78 1.18 -6.11
N VAL A 209 23.64 0.70 -5.59
CA VAL A 209 23.13 1.04 -4.26
C VAL A 209 22.78 -0.22 -3.49
N THR A 210 23.27 -0.34 -2.25
CA THR A 210 22.91 -1.48 -1.39
C THR A 210 21.70 -1.18 -0.49
N VAL A 211 20.76 -2.11 -0.42
CA VAL A 211 19.66 -2.18 0.56
C VAL A 211 19.80 -3.44 1.40
N GLU A 212 19.83 -3.30 2.72
CA GLU A 212 19.86 -4.43 3.65
C GLU A 212 18.50 -5.14 3.72
N VAL A 213 18.52 -6.46 3.70
CA VAL A 213 17.35 -7.32 3.95
C VAL A 213 17.47 -7.96 5.32
N GLY A 214 16.47 -7.71 6.18
CA GLY A 214 16.53 -8.08 7.60
C GLY A 214 17.15 -6.97 8.46
N ALA A 215 16.98 -5.70 8.06
CA ALA A 215 17.35 -4.54 8.86
C ALA A 215 16.46 -4.44 10.11
N LYS A 216 16.91 -3.65 11.10
CA LYS A 216 16.12 -3.44 12.32
C LYS A 216 14.88 -2.59 12.02
N GLY A 217 13.71 -3.11 12.38
CA GLY A 217 12.42 -2.45 12.18
C GLY A 217 11.27 -3.43 12.40
N ASN A 218 10.07 -2.88 12.58
CA ASN A 218 8.82 -3.62 12.74
C ASN A 218 8.89 -4.66 13.86
N ASN A 219 9.30 -4.21 15.05
CA ASN A 219 9.45 -5.02 16.25
C ASN A 219 10.47 -6.18 16.14
N GLY A 220 11.46 -6.06 15.25
CA GLY A 220 12.52 -7.04 15.09
C GLY A 220 13.48 -6.72 13.95
N ASN A 221 13.70 -7.71 13.09
CA ASN A 221 14.52 -7.61 11.88
C ASN A 221 13.66 -7.82 10.63
N PHE A 222 12.48 -7.19 10.60
CA PHE A 222 11.47 -7.35 9.55
C PHE A 222 11.39 -6.09 8.69
N ALA A 223 12.53 -5.56 8.26
CA ALA A 223 12.62 -4.32 7.50
C ALA A 223 13.67 -4.38 6.39
N PHE A 224 13.52 -3.49 5.41
CA PHE A 224 14.55 -3.13 4.45
C PHE A 224 15.26 -1.86 4.92
N GLY A 225 16.59 -1.80 4.76
CA GLY A 225 17.40 -0.69 5.25
C GLY A 225 18.37 -0.15 4.19
N PRO A 226 18.23 1.09 3.71
CA PRO A 226 17.11 2.02 3.94
C PRO A 226 15.78 1.48 3.39
N ALA A 227 14.66 1.99 3.94
CA ALA A 227 13.32 1.58 3.52
C ALA A 227 12.96 2.11 2.12
N ALA A 228 13.44 3.30 1.75
CA ALA A 228 13.26 3.86 0.42
C ALA A 228 14.54 4.55 -0.06
N VAL A 229 14.86 4.38 -1.34
CA VAL A 229 15.97 5.07 -2.02
C VAL A 229 15.50 5.78 -3.27
N ARG A 230 16.15 6.89 -3.61
CA ARG A 230 16.04 7.55 -4.91
C ARG A 230 17.33 7.37 -5.70
N VAL A 231 17.25 6.95 -6.95
CA VAL A 231 18.39 6.64 -7.81
C VAL A 231 18.21 7.23 -9.21
N ASP A 232 19.28 7.26 -9.99
CA ASP A 232 19.21 7.62 -11.41
C ASP A 232 18.79 6.40 -12.26
N PRO A 233 18.18 6.63 -13.43
CA PRO A 233 18.02 5.56 -14.42
C PRO A 233 19.35 4.88 -14.74
N GLY A 234 19.35 3.55 -14.80
CA GLY A 234 20.53 2.70 -15.00
C GLY A 234 21.24 2.29 -13.71
N THR A 235 20.83 2.79 -12.54
CA THR A 235 21.39 2.33 -11.25
C THR A 235 20.98 0.89 -10.95
N THR A 236 21.93 0.10 -10.46
CA THR A 236 21.68 -1.26 -9.95
C THR A 236 21.45 -1.23 -8.44
N VAL A 237 20.31 -1.74 -7.97
CA VAL A 237 20.04 -1.91 -6.53
C VAL A 237 20.37 -3.34 -6.12
N VAL A 238 21.23 -3.47 -5.11
CA VAL A 238 21.68 -4.74 -4.53
C VAL A 238 21.04 -4.93 -3.17
N TRP A 239 20.13 -5.89 -3.06
CA TRP A 239 19.59 -6.33 -1.78
C TRP A 239 20.54 -7.34 -1.14
N LYS A 240 21.04 -7.03 0.08
CA LYS A 240 21.99 -7.88 0.81
C LYS A 240 21.43 -8.35 2.14
N TRP A 241 21.39 -9.66 2.36
CA TRP A 241 20.81 -10.23 3.57
C TRP A 241 21.76 -10.10 4.76
N THR A 242 21.24 -9.59 5.87
CA THR A 242 21.99 -9.44 7.13
C THR A 242 22.13 -10.75 7.90
N GLY A 243 21.33 -11.76 7.55
CA GLY A 243 21.21 -13.02 8.31
C GLY A 243 20.31 -12.93 9.55
N LYS A 244 19.65 -11.79 9.79
CA LYS A 244 18.80 -11.54 10.96
C LYS A 244 17.31 -11.59 10.60
N GLY A 245 16.48 -11.96 11.57
CA GLY A 245 15.02 -11.94 11.41
C GLY A 245 14.43 -13.12 10.63
N GLY A 246 15.20 -14.20 10.44
CA GLY A 246 14.74 -15.38 9.72
C GLY A 246 14.88 -15.24 8.21
N SER A 247 13.95 -15.84 7.47
CA SER A 247 14.00 -15.88 6.00
C SER A 247 13.15 -14.78 5.38
N HIS A 248 13.72 -14.06 4.42
CA HIS A 248 13.08 -12.95 3.71
C HIS A 248 13.19 -13.11 2.20
N ASN A 249 12.32 -12.43 1.46
CA ASN A 249 12.41 -12.24 0.02
C ASN A 249 12.19 -10.76 -0.35
N VAL A 250 12.48 -10.44 -1.60
CA VAL A 250 12.22 -9.14 -2.24
C VAL A 250 11.29 -9.42 -3.41
N VAL A 251 10.08 -8.86 -3.38
CA VAL A 251 9.10 -9.05 -4.45
C VAL A 251 8.47 -7.71 -4.79
N ALA A 252 8.56 -7.32 -6.06
CA ALA A 252 7.91 -6.12 -6.57
C ALA A 252 6.39 -6.24 -6.45
N GLU A 253 5.72 -5.14 -6.12
CA GLU A 253 4.27 -5.09 -5.97
C GLU A 253 3.53 -5.35 -7.29
N ASP A 254 4.12 -4.91 -8.40
CA ASP A 254 3.65 -5.11 -9.77
C ASP A 254 4.09 -6.47 -10.36
N GLY A 255 4.92 -7.23 -9.64
CA GLY A 255 5.47 -8.51 -10.09
C GLY A 255 6.64 -8.43 -11.07
N SER A 256 7.19 -7.25 -11.34
CA SER A 256 8.30 -7.03 -12.28
C SER A 256 9.59 -7.75 -11.90
N PHE A 257 9.87 -7.91 -10.61
CA PHE A 257 11.03 -8.66 -10.11
C PHE A 257 10.73 -9.44 -8.82
N LYS A 258 11.46 -10.54 -8.61
CA LYS A 258 11.40 -11.34 -7.37
C LYS A 258 12.72 -12.07 -7.06
N SER A 259 13.11 -12.07 -5.79
CA SER A 259 14.20 -12.90 -5.28
C SER A 259 13.72 -14.29 -4.85
N LYS A 260 14.67 -15.20 -4.62
CA LYS A 260 14.41 -16.39 -3.81
C LYS A 260 14.27 -15.99 -2.34
N THR A 261 13.52 -16.78 -1.57
CA THR A 261 13.48 -16.66 -0.12
C THR A 261 14.80 -17.17 0.46
N SER A 262 15.43 -16.37 1.31
CA SER A 262 16.71 -16.70 1.95
C SER A 262 16.79 -16.10 3.36
N GLY A 263 17.48 -16.80 4.26
CA GLY A 263 17.91 -16.25 5.56
C GLY A 263 19.43 -16.20 5.69
N ALA A 264 20.18 -16.54 4.63
CA ALA A 264 21.63 -16.65 4.67
C ALA A 264 22.28 -15.26 4.66
N GLN A 265 23.16 -15.01 5.64
CA GLN A 265 23.96 -13.79 5.69
C GLN A 265 24.83 -13.67 4.43
N GLY A 266 24.86 -12.49 3.83
CA GLY A 266 25.67 -12.21 2.64
C GLY A 266 25.05 -12.71 1.33
N HIS A 267 23.88 -13.34 1.35
CA HIS A 267 23.11 -13.57 0.13
C HIS A 267 22.77 -12.23 -0.53
N THR A 268 22.81 -12.18 -1.87
CA THR A 268 22.47 -11.00 -2.66
C THR A 268 21.41 -11.29 -3.72
N PHE A 269 20.64 -10.26 -4.04
CA PHE A 269 19.74 -10.18 -5.18
C PHE A 269 19.88 -8.79 -5.80
N GLU A 270 19.89 -8.69 -7.12
CA GLU A 270 20.23 -7.45 -7.83
C GLU A 270 19.16 -7.16 -8.89
N GLN A 271 18.83 -5.88 -9.06
CA GLN A 271 17.95 -5.39 -10.12
C GLN A 271 18.45 -4.04 -10.63
N THR A 272 18.64 -3.91 -11.94
CA THR A 272 18.93 -2.64 -12.61
C THR A 272 17.61 -1.96 -12.99
N PHE A 273 17.53 -0.65 -12.77
CA PHE A 273 16.34 0.15 -13.04
C PHE A 273 16.60 1.18 -14.13
N ASP A 274 16.29 0.84 -15.38
CA ASP A 274 16.54 1.71 -16.54
C ASP A 274 15.41 2.70 -16.81
N GLU A 275 14.19 2.43 -16.32
CA GLU A 275 13.01 3.25 -16.53
C GLU A 275 12.71 4.11 -15.31
N THR A 276 12.35 5.38 -15.54
CA THR A 276 11.91 6.28 -14.48
C THR A 276 10.59 5.80 -13.89
N GLY A 277 10.41 5.99 -12.58
CA GLY A 277 9.18 5.56 -11.92
C GLY A 277 9.34 5.24 -10.44
N LEU A 278 8.24 4.76 -9.85
CA LEU A 278 8.17 4.31 -8.47
C LEU A 278 7.98 2.79 -8.41
N PHE A 279 8.96 2.10 -7.84
CA PHE A 279 8.97 0.65 -7.72
C PHE A 279 8.81 0.24 -6.26
N LYS A 280 7.59 -0.09 -5.87
CA LYS A 280 7.25 -0.62 -4.53
C LYS A 280 7.56 -2.11 -4.46
N TYR A 281 8.13 -2.58 -3.36
CA TYR A 281 8.42 -4.00 -3.15
C TYR A 281 8.25 -4.40 -1.68
N ALA A 282 7.99 -5.67 -1.43
CA ALA A 282 7.80 -6.18 -0.08
C ALA A 282 8.42 -7.57 0.10
N CYS A 283 8.63 -7.94 1.35
CA CYS A 283 8.85 -9.33 1.72
C CYS A 283 7.49 -10.01 1.87
N THR A 284 7.17 -10.99 1.02
CA THR A 284 5.84 -11.64 0.95
C THR A 284 5.32 -12.12 2.31
N PRO A 285 6.07 -12.92 3.10
CA PRO A 285 5.58 -13.38 4.41
C PRO A 285 5.50 -12.28 5.47
N HIS A 286 6.24 -11.17 5.31
CA HIS A 286 6.36 -10.10 6.30
C HIS A 286 5.74 -8.76 5.86
N LYS A 287 5.03 -8.72 4.72
CA LYS A 287 4.43 -7.51 4.17
C LYS A 287 3.42 -6.88 5.14
N ALA A 288 2.57 -7.71 5.76
CA ALA A 288 1.59 -7.27 6.75
C ALA A 288 2.25 -6.73 8.03
N MET A 289 3.47 -7.19 8.36
CA MET A 289 4.27 -6.67 9.47
C MET A 289 5.00 -5.36 9.12
N GLY A 290 4.89 -4.87 7.88
CA GLY A 290 5.55 -3.63 7.46
C GLY A 290 6.90 -3.83 6.78
N MET A 291 7.28 -5.06 6.41
CA MET A 291 8.49 -5.27 5.61
C MET A 291 8.26 -4.88 4.15
N LYS A 292 8.24 -3.57 3.91
CA LYS A 292 7.99 -2.90 2.64
C LYS A 292 9.12 -1.94 2.33
N GLY A 293 9.43 -1.78 1.05
CA GLY A 293 10.44 -0.86 0.55
C GLY A 293 10.04 -0.23 -0.78
N ALA A 294 10.82 0.76 -1.22
CA ALA A 294 10.60 1.43 -2.50
C ALA A 294 11.92 1.87 -3.15
N VAL A 295 11.98 1.81 -4.47
CA VAL A 295 13.00 2.47 -5.29
C VAL A 295 12.30 3.54 -6.12
N VAL A 296 12.75 4.79 -6.00
CA VAL A 296 12.31 5.90 -6.86
C VAL A 296 13.39 6.15 -7.90
N VAL A 297 13.04 6.14 -9.17
CA VAL A 297 14.00 6.29 -10.27
C VAL A 297 13.72 7.60 -11.00
N GLY A 298 14.71 8.48 -11.04
CA GLY A 298 14.62 9.81 -11.64
C GLY A 298 14.06 10.91 -10.71
N SER A 299 13.92 12.11 -11.25
CA SER A 299 13.51 13.32 -10.52
C SER A 299 12.02 13.60 -10.48
N GLU A 300 11.28 13.17 -11.50
CA GLU A 300 9.85 13.44 -11.61
C GLU A 300 8.97 12.56 -10.70
N ALA A 301 9.54 11.50 -10.13
CA ALA A 301 8.81 10.50 -9.34
C ALA A 301 8.82 10.73 -7.81
N ALA A 302 9.46 11.80 -7.28
CA ALA A 302 9.57 12.03 -5.83
C ALA A 302 9.31 13.50 -5.42
N PRO A 303 8.11 13.85 -4.90
CA PRO A 303 7.90 15.13 -4.22
C PRO A 303 8.52 15.21 -2.80
N ASP A 304 8.92 14.09 -2.17
CA ASP A 304 9.23 14.03 -0.73
C ASP A 304 10.64 13.47 -0.38
N ALA A 305 11.62 13.56 -1.27
CA ALA A 305 12.97 13.07 -0.98
C ALA A 305 13.70 13.96 0.05
N LYS A 306 14.18 13.36 1.15
CA LYS A 306 15.12 14.04 2.05
C LYS A 306 16.53 13.84 1.51
N ALA A 307 17.19 14.93 1.15
CA ALA A 307 18.61 14.92 0.86
C ALA A 307 19.37 14.51 2.15
N VAL A 308 19.86 13.27 2.19
CA VAL A 308 20.88 12.87 3.15
C VAL A 308 22.20 13.03 2.44
N GLN A 309 22.96 14.05 2.84
CA GLN A 309 24.33 14.23 2.37
C GLN A 309 25.14 12.99 2.74
N PRO A 310 25.96 12.43 1.83
CA PRO A 310 26.95 11.45 2.23
C PRO A 310 27.79 12.07 3.34
N SER A 311 28.08 11.29 4.38
CA SER A 311 28.98 11.70 5.45
C SER A 311 30.39 11.83 4.87
N GLY A 312 30.63 12.94 4.18
CA GLY A 312 31.93 13.37 3.71
C GLY A 312 32.72 13.91 4.88
N THR A 313 33.86 13.28 5.14
CA THR A 313 34.98 13.84 5.88
C THR A 313 35.18 15.31 5.51
N GLY A 314 35.24 16.17 6.53
CA GLY A 314 35.03 17.60 6.42
C GLY A 314 36.03 18.35 5.53
N SER A 315 35.57 19.51 5.06
CA SER A 315 36.43 20.57 4.58
C SER A 315 35.89 21.89 5.10
N GLY A 316 36.68 22.56 5.95
CA GLY A 316 36.38 23.85 6.52
C GLY A 316 36.42 24.96 5.47
N SER A 317 35.51 25.91 5.61
CA SER A 317 35.48 27.15 4.83
C SER A 317 36.52 28.14 5.39
N GLY A 318 37.42 28.59 4.53
CA GLY A 318 38.38 29.66 4.80
C GLY A 318 38.37 30.64 3.63
N SER A 319 37.87 31.84 3.90
CA SER A 319 37.84 33.00 3.00
C SER A 319 39.24 33.51 2.67
N GLY A 320 39.46 34.01 1.45
CA GLY A 320 40.64 34.82 1.10
C GLY A 320 40.94 34.81 -0.40
N GLY A 321 40.72 35.95 -1.06
CA GLY A 321 41.01 36.14 -2.48
C GLY A 321 42.48 36.50 -2.78
N SER A 322 42.79 36.39 -4.09
CA SER A 322 43.92 36.97 -4.85
C SER A 322 45.35 36.59 -4.42
N ASP A 323 46.10 35.91 -5.28
CA ASP A 323 47.13 36.52 -6.17
C ASP A 323 48.14 35.45 -6.69
N LEU A 324 48.42 35.54 -8.00
CA LEU A 324 49.62 35.18 -8.79
C LEU A 324 50.54 33.97 -8.45
N GLY A 325 50.77 33.13 -9.47
CA GLY A 325 52.13 32.95 -10.03
C GLY A 325 52.94 31.69 -9.67
N GLU A 326 53.40 31.01 -10.74
CA GLU A 326 54.62 30.16 -10.85
C GLU A 326 54.64 28.77 -10.18
N THR A 327 55.41 27.75 -10.58
CA THR A 327 56.00 27.16 -11.81
C THR A 327 56.53 25.75 -11.35
N PHE A 328 56.54 24.75 -12.25
CA PHE A 328 57.46 23.58 -12.38
C PHE A 328 57.87 22.73 -11.14
N THR A 329 57.78 21.38 -11.13
CA THR A 329 58.71 20.38 -11.73
C THR A 329 58.24 18.93 -11.40
N LEU A 330 58.09 18.00 -12.36
CA LEU A 330 59.00 16.91 -12.79
C LEU A 330 59.45 15.85 -11.75
N GLY A 331 59.23 14.56 -12.05
CA GLY A 331 59.99 13.44 -11.47
C GLY A 331 59.42 12.04 -11.76
N VAL A 332 60.19 11.18 -12.43
CA VAL A 332 59.82 9.92 -13.12
C VAL A 332 60.44 8.70 -12.43
N ALA A 333 59.95 7.49 -12.78
CA ALA A 333 60.53 6.13 -12.67
C ALA A 333 60.42 5.44 -11.30
N GLY A 334 60.15 4.14 -11.17
CA GLY A 334 60.18 2.99 -12.09
C GLY A 334 61.07 1.90 -11.49
N ALA A 335 60.60 0.65 -11.32
CA ALA A 335 61.37 -0.59 -11.44
C ALA A 335 60.61 -1.85 -10.98
N LEU A 336 60.87 -2.91 -11.74
CA LEU A 336 60.47 -4.32 -11.69
C LEU A 336 61.38 -5.13 -10.73
N VAL A 337 60.99 -6.35 -10.29
CA VAL A 337 61.78 -7.62 -10.39
C VAL A 337 61.11 -8.80 -9.64
N VAL A 338 61.37 -9.98 -10.21
CA VAL A 338 60.88 -11.36 -10.10
C VAL A 338 61.27 -12.11 -8.80
N GLY A 339 60.52 -13.18 -8.45
CA GLY A 339 60.70 -14.02 -7.26
C GLY A 339 61.69 -15.21 -7.38
N ILE A 340 61.64 -16.15 -6.43
CA ILE A 340 62.03 -17.59 -6.52
C ILE A 340 61.71 -18.37 -5.20
N LEU A 341 61.34 -19.65 -5.41
CA LEU A 341 61.13 -20.87 -4.61
C LEU A 341 61.63 -21.04 -3.14
N GLY A 342 60.90 -21.89 -2.40
CA GLY A 342 61.45 -22.78 -1.35
C GLY A 342 60.42 -23.43 -0.39
N LEU A 343 60.10 -24.72 -0.57
CA LEU A 343 59.50 -25.68 0.41
C LEU A 343 60.64 -26.40 1.18
N PRO A 344 60.49 -26.97 2.41
CA PRO A 344 59.71 -28.21 2.64
C PRO A 344 59.08 -28.49 4.03
N VAL A 345 58.18 -29.50 3.98
CA VAL A 345 57.66 -30.54 4.90
C VAL A 345 58.28 -30.76 6.31
N ALA A 346 57.42 -31.22 7.25
CA ALA A 346 57.60 -32.12 8.43
C ALA A 346 57.08 -31.47 9.75
N GLU A 347 56.46 -32.12 10.74
CA GLU A 347 55.98 -33.47 11.03
C GLU A 347 55.18 -33.41 12.37
N VAL A 348 54.14 -34.24 12.48
CA VAL A 348 53.47 -34.83 13.67
C VAL A 348 53.85 -34.39 15.10
N ARG A 349 52.85 -34.07 15.94
CA ARG A 349 52.67 -34.74 17.25
C ARG A 349 51.27 -34.60 17.89
N LYS A 350 50.59 -35.75 17.87
CA LYS A 350 49.48 -36.20 18.72
C LYS A 350 49.79 -36.04 20.23
N ARG A 351 48.86 -35.51 21.04
CA ARG A 351 48.52 -36.07 22.37
C ARG A 351 47.07 -35.80 22.75
N ARG A 352 46.37 -36.89 23.04
CA ARG A 352 45.13 -36.97 23.84
C ARG A 352 45.44 -36.72 25.32
N ARG A 353 44.40 -36.35 26.07
CA ARG A 353 43.99 -36.71 27.46
C ARG A 353 43.27 -35.46 28.01
N GLU A 354 42.13 -35.53 28.66
CA GLU A 354 41.20 -36.57 29.13
C GLU A 354 39.82 -35.89 29.22
#